data_AF-A0A938S9G3-F1
#
_entry.id   AF-A0A938S9G3-F1
#
_cell.length_a   1.000
_cell.length_b   1.000
_cell.length_c   1.000
_cell.angle_alpha   90.00
_cell.angle_beta   90.00
_cell.angle_gamma   90.00
#
_symmetry.space_group_name_H-M   'P 1'
#
loop_
_entity.id
_entity.type
_entity.pdbx_description
1 polymer ?
#
loop_
_entity_poly.entity_id
_entity_poly.type
_entity_poly.pdbx_seq_one_letter_code
_entity_poly.pdbx_strand_id
1 'polypeptide(L)'
;MSYYSAIQPIDHPIAAQRQKAKRHYGVHPYFTRRPFNVIRDYILRFSRERDCVVDPFGGSGVTAIEAFLENRRGIHNDINPLANFIAEGIARLSEGKISSYGEALDGLKAVCEPKIAEIEQSDPPRLERVLRSLSLPDNVRLPANSDVEHYLDLFTPRQLAALALLKTRIEEIPDRFSRNGMLLAWSATLAKLNRTFLSAEGRAASRGGSSIFSIYRHKIAKEPVELPAWPTFEERARNVIAAKREMDNAIKFRSATGGWCGSFEARAQDVEDLSEQLKGEVD
;
A
#
# COMPACT_ATOMS: atom_id res chain seq x y z
N MET A 1 30.12 27.52 12.99
CA MET A 1 29.74 26.09 13.04
C MET A 1 28.54 25.89 12.14
N SER A 2 28.58 24.91 11.23
CA SER A 2 27.41 24.51 10.45
C SER A 2 26.33 24.00 11.41
N TYR A 3 25.05 24.16 11.06
CA TYR A 3 23.95 23.60 11.86
C TYR A 3 24.15 22.14 12.21
N TYR A 4 24.58 21.34 11.23
CA TYR A 4 24.79 19.91 11.40
C TYR A 4 25.93 19.60 12.38
N SER A 5 26.95 20.46 12.48
CA SER A 5 28.05 20.28 13.43
C SER A 5 27.65 20.49 14.90
N ALA A 6 26.45 21.00 15.17
CA ALA A 6 25.96 21.28 16.52
C ALA A 6 24.69 20.48 16.89
N ILE A 7 24.20 19.59 16.01
CA ILE A 7 22.99 18.80 16.27
C ILE A 7 23.23 17.87 17.46
N GLN A 8 22.37 17.98 18.46
CA GLN A 8 22.36 17.03 19.58
C GLN A 8 21.67 15.74 19.15
N PRO A 9 22.21 14.56 19.50
CA PRO A 9 21.55 13.29 19.24
C PRO A 9 20.21 13.21 19.98
N ILE A 10 19.34 12.30 19.53
CA ILE A 10 18.16 11.89 20.28
C ILE A 10 18.63 10.83 21.28
N ASP A 11 18.76 11.22 22.53
CA ASP A 11 19.32 10.43 23.63
C ASP A 11 18.25 9.81 24.55
N HIS A 12 16.98 9.96 24.20
CA HIS A 12 15.84 9.47 24.95
C HIS A 12 14.91 8.63 24.06
N PRO A 13 14.16 7.67 24.64
CA PRO A 13 13.23 6.87 23.88
C PRO A 13 12.02 7.68 23.43
N ILE A 14 11.66 7.56 22.15
CA ILE A 14 10.41 8.11 21.60
C ILE A 14 9.34 7.00 21.63
N ALA A 15 8.25 7.24 22.36
CA ALA A 15 7.15 6.28 22.43
C ALA A 15 6.51 6.06 21.05
N ALA A 16 6.45 4.79 20.61
CA ALA A 16 5.93 4.42 19.30
C ALA A 16 4.41 4.59 19.22
N GLN A 17 3.92 5.39 18.26
CA GLN A 17 2.49 5.62 18.02
C GLN A 17 2.00 4.79 16.84
N ARG A 18 2.11 3.47 16.95
CA ARG A 18 1.62 2.55 15.90
C ARG A 18 0.13 2.77 15.66
N GLN A 19 -0.31 2.69 14.40
CA GLN A 19 -1.72 2.79 13.97
C GLN A 19 -2.38 4.19 14.05
N LYS A 20 -1.69 5.24 14.52
CA LYS A 20 -2.28 6.60 14.52
C LYS A 20 -2.26 7.29 13.15
N ALA A 21 -1.31 6.92 12.28
CA ALA A 21 -1.22 7.44 10.92
C ALA A 21 -1.91 6.50 9.93
N LYS A 22 -3.04 6.93 9.36
CA LYS A 22 -3.83 6.11 8.43
C LYS A 22 -3.05 5.80 7.15
N ARG A 23 -2.25 6.76 6.65
CA ARG A 23 -1.38 6.58 5.47
C ARG A 23 -0.44 5.37 5.58
N HIS A 24 0.10 5.08 6.77
CA HIS A 24 1.07 4.01 6.98
C HIS A 24 0.46 2.67 7.41
N TYR A 25 -0.63 2.71 8.19
CA TYR A 25 -1.19 1.51 8.82
C TYR A 25 -2.58 1.11 8.32
N GLY A 26 -3.29 2.00 7.62
CA GLY A 26 -4.63 1.72 7.06
C GLY A 26 -4.61 1.21 5.62
N VAL A 27 -3.64 1.68 4.82
CA VAL A 27 -3.66 1.56 3.36
C VAL A 27 -3.30 0.16 2.86
N HIS A 28 -2.11 -0.33 3.18
CA HIS A 28 -1.60 -1.62 2.71
C HIS A 28 -0.90 -2.34 3.87
N PRO A 29 -0.81 -3.68 3.93
CA PRO A 29 0.13 -4.39 4.82
C PRO A 29 1.54 -4.44 4.21
N TYR A 30 2.58 -4.39 5.03
CA TYR A 30 3.97 -4.59 4.62
C TYR A 30 4.78 -4.94 5.85
N PHE A 31 5.85 -5.69 5.65
CA PHE A 31 6.73 -6.14 6.71
C PHE A 31 7.46 -4.98 7.38
N THR A 32 7.94 -5.24 8.60
CA THR A 32 9.03 -4.47 9.25
C THR A 32 8.86 -2.94 9.35
N ARG A 33 7.64 -2.40 9.18
CA ARG A 33 7.38 -0.96 9.25
C ARG A 33 7.81 -0.33 10.55
N ARG A 34 8.56 0.77 10.44
CA ARG A 34 8.94 1.60 11.57
C ARG A 34 7.80 2.55 11.98
N PRO A 35 7.65 2.87 13.28
CA PRO A 35 6.69 3.87 13.74
C PRO A 35 6.94 5.24 13.11
N PHE A 36 5.96 5.75 12.37
CA PHE A 36 6.08 7.01 11.62
C PHE A 36 6.53 8.19 12.50
N ASN A 37 6.03 8.27 13.74
CA ASN A 37 6.34 9.38 14.63
C ASN A 37 7.80 9.38 15.10
N VAL A 38 8.37 8.18 15.29
CA VAL A 38 9.80 8.06 15.63
C VAL A 38 10.63 8.54 14.44
N ILE A 39 10.30 8.09 13.23
CA ILE A 39 11.01 8.51 12.01
C ILE A 39 10.88 10.02 11.77
N ARG A 40 9.68 10.57 11.97
CA ARG A 40 9.41 12.01 11.86
C ARG A 40 10.28 12.83 12.82
N ASP A 41 10.43 12.40 14.07
CA ASP A 41 11.28 13.10 15.04
C ASP A 41 12.75 13.10 14.62
N TYR A 42 13.23 11.99 14.03
CA TYR A 42 14.58 11.93 13.45
C TYR A 42 14.71 12.90 12.28
N ILE A 43 13.76 12.93 11.35
CA ILE A 43 13.76 13.86 10.22
C ILE A 43 13.80 15.31 10.72
N LEU A 44 12.96 15.66 11.69
CA LEU A 44 12.90 17.02 12.25
C LEU A 44 14.17 17.40 13.02
N ARG A 45 14.89 16.43 13.61
CA ARG A 45 16.14 16.66 14.34
C ARG A 45 17.35 16.78 13.42
N PHE A 46 17.45 15.91 12.42
CA PHE A 46 18.66 15.71 11.62
C PHE A 46 18.58 16.32 10.22
N SER A 47 17.47 16.98 9.87
CA SER A 47 17.33 17.72 8.62
C SER A 47 16.59 19.05 8.84
N ARG A 48 16.74 19.96 7.88
CA ARG A 48 16.01 21.23 7.78
C ARG A 48 14.94 21.12 6.70
N GLU A 49 13.98 22.04 6.73
CA GLU A 49 13.06 22.17 5.61
C GLU A 49 13.85 22.39 4.32
N ARG A 50 13.36 21.78 3.24
CA ARG A 50 13.96 21.76 1.89
C ARG A 50 15.24 20.94 1.75
N ASP A 51 15.72 20.29 2.81
CA ASP A 51 16.77 19.28 2.67
C ASP A 51 16.27 18.09 1.84
N CYS A 52 17.22 17.31 1.33
CA CYS A 52 16.97 16.00 0.75
C CYS A 52 17.13 14.91 1.82
N VAL A 53 16.16 14.00 1.91
CA VAL A 53 16.20 12.82 2.76
C VAL A 53 16.05 11.59 1.87
N VAL A 54 17.10 10.77 1.84
CA VAL A 54 17.14 9.53 1.06
C VAL A 54 16.98 8.34 1.98
N ASP A 55 16.10 7.41 1.61
CA ASP A 55 16.03 6.09 2.22
C ASP A 55 16.33 5.03 1.15
N PRO A 56 17.57 4.47 1.13
CA PRO A 56 18.00 3.53 0.11
C PRO A 56 17.33 2.14 0.23
N PHE A 57 16.71 1.85 1.38
CA PHE A 57 16.05 0.58 1.72
C PHE A 57 14.67 0.83 2.32
N GLY A 58 13.85 1.62 1.62
CA GLY A 58 12.75 2.32 2.24
C GLY A 58 11.52 1.48 2.58
N GLY A 59 11.43 0.22 2.14
CA GLY A 59 10.28 -0.64 2.39
C GLY A 59 8.97 0.04 1.96
N SER A 60 7.98 0.14 2.85
CA SER A 60 6.73 0.83 2.52
C SER A 60 6.80 2.37 2.51
N GLY A 61 8.01 2.95 2.53
CA GLY A 61 8.23 4.38 2.29
C GLY A 61 8.09 5.31 3.50
N VAL A 62 8.08 4.81 4.73
CA VAL A 62 7.82 5.64 5.94
C VAL A 62 8.73 6.86 5.99
N THR A 63 10.04 6.68 5.83
CA THR A 63 11.04 7.76 5.90
C THR A 63 10.82 8.82 4.83
N ALA A 64 10.79 8.43 3.56
CA ALA A 64 10.63 9.37 2.45
C ALA A 64 9.27 10.08 2.46
N ILE A 65 8.18 9.39 2.84
CA ILE A 65 6.85 9.99 2.97
C ILE A 65 6.79 10.99 4.12
N GLU A 66 7.35 10.67 5.29
CA GLU A 66 7.40 11.63 6.40
C GLU A 66 8.29 12.83 6.05
N ALA A 67 9.41 12.63 5.35
CA ALA A 67 10.26 13.74 4.90
C ALA A 67 9.51 14.66 3.94
N PHE A 68 8.84 14.08 2.95
CA PHE A 68 7.95 14.76 2.01
C PHE A 68 6.87 15.60 2.74
N LEU A 69 6.15 15.01 3.69
CA LEU A 69 5.12 15.71 4.46
C LEU A 69 5.71 16.82 5.35
N GLU A 70 6.94 16.64 5.81
CA GLU A 70 7.70 17.64 6.56
C GLU A 70 8.46 18.64 5.69
N ASN A 71 8.03 18.88 4.44
CA ASN A 71 8.60 19.92 3.58
C ASN A 71 10.06 19.67 3.15
N ARG A 72 10.48 18.41 3.03
CA ARG A 72 11.77 17.99 2.44
C ARG A 72 11.54 17.37 1.05
N ARG A 73 12.62 17.17 0.29
CA ARG A 73 12.66 16.24 -0.85
C ARG A 73 12.89 14.84 -0.31
N GLY A 74 11.87 13.98 -0.32
CA GLY A 74 11.97 12.58 0.08
C GLY A 74 12.29 11.70 -1.11
N ILE A 75 13.44 11.04 -1.11
CA ILE A 75 13.82 10.03 -2.11
C ILE A 75 13.69 8.64 -1.49
N HIS A 76 12.81 7.84 -2.05
CA HIS A 76 12.58 6.45 -1.68
C HIS A 76 13.27 5.53 -2.69
N ASN A 77 13.98 4.51 -2.20
CA ASN A 77 14.44 3.41 -3.03
C ASN A 77 14.20 2.08 -2.32
N ASP A 78 13.79 1.06 -3.06
CA ASP A 78 13.76 -0.32 -2.62
C ASP A 78 13.93 -1.25 -3.83
N ILE A 79 14.57 -2.40 -3.65
CA ILE A 79 14.71 -3.39 -4.73
C ILE A 79 13.38 -4.10 -5.00
N ASN A 80 12.48 -4.16 -4.02
CA ASN A 80 11.19 -4.81 -4.14
C ASN A 80 10.19 -3.90 -4.87
N PRO A 81 9.69 -4.28 -6.07
CA PRO A 81 8.73 -3.46 -6.80
C PRO A 81 7.43 -3.19 -6.03
N LEU A 82 7.01 -4.12 -5.16
CA LEU A 82 5.82 -3.93 -4.32
C LEU A 82 6.04 -2.82 -3.28
N ALA A 83 7.26 -2.69 -2.76
CA ALA A 83 7.63 -1.65 -1.79
C ALA A 83 7.50 -0.27 -2.44
N ASN A 84 8.10 -0.11 -3.63
CA ASN A 84 8.02 1.11 -4.43
C ASN A 84 6.58 1.44 -4.82
N PHE A 85 5.81 0.45 -5.28
CA PHE A 85 4.39 0.62 -5.60
C PHE A 85 3.57 1.13 -4.40
N ILE A 86 3.82 0.60 -3.19
CA ILE A 86 3.12 1.04 -1.98
C ILE A 86 3.56 2.47 -1.61
N ALA A 87 4.86 2.73 -1.57
CA ALA A 87 5.40 4.02 -1.15
C ALA A 87 4.94 5.14 -2.10
N GLU A 88 5.10 4.94 -3.40
CA GLU A 88 4.63 5.88 -4.41
C GLU A 88 3.10 6.00 -4.38
N GLY A 89 2.38 4.87 -4.31
CA GLY A 89 0.92 4.88 -4.24
C GLY A 89 0.39 5.71 -3.07
N ILE A 90 1.03 5.64 -1.89
CA ILE A 90 0.68 6.46 -0.72
C ILE A 90 1.06 7.92 -0.96
N ALA A 91 2.30 8.21 -1.38
CA ALA A 91 2.78 9.58 -1.59
C ALA A 91 1.89 10.35 -2.60
N ARG A 92 1.53 9.70 -3.72
CA ARG A 92 0.70 10.28 -4.79
C ARG A 92 -0.75 10.54 -4.40
N LEU A 93 -1.22 10.06 -3.25
CA LEU A 93 -2.56 10.41 -2.75
C LEU A 93 -2.74 11.91 -2.53
N SER A 94 -1.66 12.67 -2.33
CA SER A 94 -1.70 14.14 -2.19
C SER A 94 -2.07 14.90 -3.47
N GLU A 95 -2.00 14.26 -4.65
CA GLU A 95 -2.17 14.96 -5.93
C GLU A 95 -3.61 14.96 -6.46
N GLY A 96 -4.40 13.92 -6.19
CA GLY A 96 -5.77 13.82 -6.68
C GLY A 96 -6.78 14.66 -5.89
N LYS A 97 -8.01 14.79 -6.38
CA LYS A 97 -9.12 15.43 -5.61
C LYS A 97 -9.82 14.40 -4.75
N ILE A 98 -10.09 14.70 -3.48
CA ILE A 98 -10.76 13.74 -2.57
C ILE A 98 -12.13 13.27 -3.10
N SER A 99 -12.87 14.15 -3.79
CA SER A 99 -14.17 13.81 -4.40
C SER A 99 -14.03 12.72 -5.45
N SER A 100 -13.00 12.79 -6.30
CA SER A 100 -12.77 11.82 -7.38
C SER A 100 -12.52 10.40 -6.86
N TYR A 101 -11.96 10.24 -5.65
CA TYR A 101 -11.81 8.91 -5.04
C TYR A 101 -13.15 8.37 -4.52
N GLY A 102 -14.03 9.25 -4.01
CA GLY A 102 -15.39 8.88 -3.61
C GLY A 102 -16.22 8.45 -4.82
N GLU A 103 -16.22 9.28 -5.86
CA GLU A 103 -16.89 9.01 -7.15
C GLU A 103 -16.39 7.70 -7.78
N ALA A 104 -15.08 7.46 -7.76
CA ALA A 104 -14.49 6.21 -8.22
C ALA A 104 -15.00 4.99 -7.44
N LEU A 105 -15.04 5.07 -6.10
CA LEU A 105 -15.54 3.98 -5.28
C LEU A 105 -17.04 3.73 -5.50
N ASP A 106 -17.85 4.77 -5.61
CA ASP A 106 -19.29 4.67 -5.84
C ASP A 106 -19.58 4.09 -7.24
N GLY A 107 -18.82 4.50 -8.26
CA GLY A 107 -18.90 3.93 -9.61
C GLY A 107 -18.51 2.45 -9.65
N LEU A 108 -17.42 2.08 -8.98
CA LEU A 108 -17.03 0.68 -8.81
C LEU A 108 -18.11 -0.12 -8.09
N LYS A 109 -18.74 0.46 -7.06
CA LYS A 109 -19.81 -0.19 -6.30
C LYS A 109 -21.00 -0.53 -7.19
N ALA A 110 -21.51 0.46 -7.92
CA ALA A 110 -22.66 0.29 -8.79
C ALA A 110 -22.47 -0.84 -9.83
N VAL A 111 -21.23 -1.05 -10.31
CA VAL A 111 -20.92 -2.04 -11.35
C VAL A 111 -20.44 -3.39 -10.80
N CYS A 112 -19.57 -3.38 -9.79
CA CYS A 112 -18.85 -4.56 -9.32
C CYS A 112 -19.60 -5.31 -8.23
N GLU A 113 -20.24 -4.62 -7.28
CA GLU A 113 -20.97 -5.26 -6.17
C GLU A 113 -22.00 -6.29 -6.65
N PRO A 114 -22.95 -5.98 -7.57
CA PRO A 114 -23.92 -6.96 -8.04
C PRO A 114 -23.25 -8.13 -8.80
N LYS A 115 -22.26 -7.85 -9.65
CA LYS A 115 -21.56 -8.89 -10.43
C LYS A 115 -20.73 -9.82 -9.56
N ILE A 116 -20.10 -9.29 -8.51
CA ILE A 116 -19.35 -10.09 -7.53
C ILE A 116 -20.31 -10.96 -6.74
N ALA A 117 -21.47 -10.43 -6.32
CA ALA A 117 -22.49 -11.22 -5.64
C ALA A 117 -22.97 -12.41 -6.52
N GLU A 118 -23.14 -12.21 -7.83
CA GLU A 118 -23.44 -13.28 -8.77
C GLU A 118 -22.31 -14.32 -8.87
N ILE A 119 -21.04 -13.86 -8.94
CA ILE A 119 -19.86 -14.75 -8.95
C ILE A 119 -19.82 -15.60 -7.68
N GLU A 120 -20.06 -14.99 -6.53
CA GLU A 120 -19.99 -15.66 -5.22
C GLU A 120 -21.05 -16.75 -5.06
N GLN A 121 -22.19 -16.62 -5.75
CA GLN A 121 -23.29 -17.59 -5.77
C GLN A 121 -23.24 -18.56 -6.97
N SER A 122 -22.27 -18.41 -7.87
CA SER A 122 -22.20 -19.21 -9.10
C SER A 122 -21.79 -20.66 -8.83
N ASP A 123 -22.39 -21.59 -9.58
CA ASP A 123 -21.96 -22.98 -9.64
C ASP A 123 -20.60 -23.12 -10.37
N PRO A 124 -19.89 -24.26 -10.19
CA PRO A 124 -18.58 -24.45 -10.83
C PRO A 124 -18.58 -24.29 -12.36
N PRO A 125 -19.54 -24.85 -13.13
CA PRO A 125 -19.57 -24.67 -14.58
C PRO A 125 -19.78 -23.23 -15.04
N ARG A 126 -20.58 -22.43 -14.34
CA ARG A 126 -20.74 -21.00 -14.62
C ARG A 126 -19.47 -20.23 -14.26
N LEU A 127 -18.86 -20.53 -13.12
CA LEU A 127 -17.65 -19.87 -12.67
C LEU A 127 -16.46 -20.12 -13.60
N GLU A 128 -16.33 -21.33 -14.14
CA GLU A 128 -15.29 -21.64 -15.11
C GLU A 128 -15.46 -20.84 -16.41
N ARG A 129 -16.71 -20.67 -16.88
CA ARG A 129 -17.02 -19.78 -18.02
C ARG A 129 -16.66 -18.33 -17.74
N VAL A 130 -16.95 -17.84 -16.53
CA VAL A 130 -16.57 -16.48 -16.11
C VAL A 130 -15.05 -16.33 -16.12
N LEU A 131 -14.31 -17.25 -15.52
CA LEU A 131 -12.84 -17.19 -15.47
C LEU A 131 -12.21 -17.20 -16.87
N ARG A 132 -12.73 -18.00 -17.80
CA ARG A 132 -12.28 -18.02 -19.21
C ARG A 132 -12.52 -16.70 -19.96
N SER A 133 -13.47 -15.89 -19.50
CA SER A 133 -13.76 -14.57 -20.09
C SER A 133 -12.92 -13.43 -19.51
N LEU A 134 -12.21 -13.68 -18.40
CA LEU A 134 -11.42 -12.67 -17.70
C LEU A 134 -9.95 -12.75 -18.10
N SER A 135 -9.30 -11.59 -18.14
CA SER A 135 -7.85 -11.52 -18.28
C SER A 135 -7.21 -11.78 -16.92
N LEU A 136 -6.50 -12.90 -16.80
CA LEU A 136 -5.77 -13.29 -15.59
C LEU A 136 -4.26 -13.07 -15.80
N PRO A 137 -3.49 -12.79 -14.74
CA PRO A 137 -2.04 -12.75 -14.83
C PRO A 137 -1.46 -14.14 -15.12
N ASP A 138 -0.20 -14.17 -15.52
CA ASP A 138 0.55 -15.41 -15.71
C ASP A 138 0.50 -16.28 -14.43
N ASN A 139 0.22 -17.57 -14.63
CA ASN A 139 0.19 -18.54 -13.54
C ASN A 139 1.60 -19.02 -13.22
N VAL A 140 2.41 -18.14 -12.64
CA VAL A 140 3.82 -18.41 -12.35
C VAL A 140 3.98 -19.50 -11.29
N ARG A 141 5.06 -20.28 -11.41
CA ARG A 141 5.43 -21.29 -10.43
C ARG A 141 5.94 -20.61 -9.15
N LEU A 142 5.44 -21.07 -8.00
CA LEU A 142 5.85 -20.57 -6.70
C LEU A 142 7.15 -21.25 -6.21
N PRO A 143 7.85 -20.66 -5.23
CA PRO A 143 9.01 -21.29 -4.60
C PRO A 143 8.68 -22.69 -4.04
N ALA A 144 9.67 -23.58 -4.01
CA ALA A 144 9.50 -24.98 -3.57
C ALA A 144 8.99 -25.13 -2.12
N ASN A 145 9.10 -24.09 -1.32
CA ASN A 145 8.55 -24.05 0.03
C ASN A 145 7.10 -23.53 0.07
N SER A 146 6.37 -23.39 -1.04
CA SER A 146 4.93 -23.11 -1.03
C SER A 146 4.11 -24.39 -0.84
N ASP A 147 2.89 -24.26 -0.30
CA ASP A 147 1.93 -25.37 -0.18
C ASP A 147 1.21 -25.69 -1.50
N VAL A 148 1.29 -24.80 -2.48
CA VAL A 148 0.71 -24.96 -3.82
C VAL A 148 1.76 -24.66 -4.88
N GLU A 149 1.59 -25.21 -6.08
CA GLU A 149 2.63 -25.11 -7.10
C GLU A 149 2.61 -23.78 -7.85
N HIS A 150 1.43 -23.21 -8.11
CA HIS A 150 1.32 -22.00 -8.93
C HIS A 150 0.57 -20.86 -8.23
N TYR A 151 0.81 -19.63 -8.70
CA TYR A 151 0.26 -18.40 -8.13
C TYR A 151 -1.27 -18.39 -8.04
N LEU A 152 -1.97 -18.82 -9.11
CA LEU A 152 -3.43 -18.84 -9.13
C LEU A 152 -4.02 -19.84 -8.13
N ASP A 153 -3.26 -20.86 -7.74
CA ASP A 153 -3.67 -21.83 -6.72
C ASP A 153 -3.75 -21.21 -5.32
N LEU A 154 -3.24 -19.99 -5.12
CA LEU A 154 -3.39 -19.25 -3.87
C LEU A 154 -4.80 -18.68 -3.68
N PHE A 155 -5.68 -18.78 -4.67
CA PHE A 155 -7.01 -18.18 -4.65
C PHE A 155 -8.09 -19.24 -4.83
N THR A 156 -9.28 -18.99 -4.30
CA THR A 156 -10.46 -19.75 -4.75
C THR A 156 -10.87 -19.26 -6.14
N PRO A 157 -11.52 -20.08 -6.98
CA PRO A 157 -12.03 -19.65 -8.28
C PRO A 157 -12.94 -18.40 -8.21
N ARG A 158 -13.75 -18.26 -7.15
CA ARG A 158 -14.62 -17.08 -6.94
C ARG A 158 -13.81 -15.84 -6.59
N GLN A 159 -12.86 -15.95 -5.67
CA GLN A 159 -11.98 -14.83 -5.32
C GLN A 159 -11.18 -14.37 -6.53
N LEU A 160 -10.66 -15.31 -7.33
CA LEU A 160 -9.90 -14.99 -8.54
C LEU A 160 -10.76 -14.23 -9.56
N ALA A 161 -11.98 -14.71 -9.82
CA ALA A 161 -12.92 -14.04 -10.72
C ALA A 161 -13.31 -12.63 -10.22
N ALA A 162 -13.60 -12.50 -8.92
CA ALA A 162 -13.96 -11.21 -8.32
C ALA A 162 -12.79 -10.21 -8.36
N LEU A 163 -11.57 -10.65 -8.04
CA LEU A 163 -10.36 -9.81 -8.08
C LEU A 163 -10.04 -9.36 -9.50
N ALA A 164 -10.15 -10.24 -10.50
CA ALA A 164 -9.91 -9.90 -11.90
C ALA A 164 -10.96 -8.92 -12.45
N LEU A 165 -12.24 -9.13 -12.11
CA LEU A 165 -13.31 -8.18 -12.45
C LEU A 165 -13.03 -6.80 -11.84
N LEU A 166 -12.71 -6.74 -10.54
CA LEU A 166 -12.39 -5.48 -9.86
C LEU A 166 -11.22 -4.78 -10.53
N LYS A 167 -10.12 -5.50 -10.81
CA LYS A 167 -8.93 -4.92 -11.44
C LYS A 167 -9.24 -4.33 -12.80
N THR A 168 -9.99 -5.06 -13.64
CA THR A 168 -10.42 -4.58 -14.96
C THR A 168 -11.21 -3.27 -14.84
N ARG A 169 -12.17 -3.20 -13.91
CA ARG A 169 -12.98 -1.98 -13.71
C ARG A 169 -12.20 -0.82 -13.11
N ILE A 170 -11.20 -1.11 -12.28
CA ILE A 170 -10.30 -0.08 -11.76
C ILE A 170 -9.47 0.53 -12.90
N GLU A 171 -8.97 -0.28 -13.84
CA GLU A 171 -8.17 0.18 -14.96
C GLU A 171 -8.96 1.11 -15.91
N GLU A 172 -10.28 0.94 -15.99
CA GLU A 172 -11.18 1.79 -16.78
C GLU A 172 -11.41 3.18 -16.15
N ILE A 173 -11.00 3.43 -14.90
CA ILE A 173 -11.19 4.72 -14.23
C ILE A 173 -10.36 5.81 -14.94
N PRO A 174 -10.97 6.90 -15.46
CA PRO A 174 -10.23 7.89 -16.24
C PRO A 174 -9.21 8.70 -15.43
N ASP A 175 -9.60 9.16 -14.25
CA ASP A 175 -8.73 9.94 -13.38
C ASP A 175 -7.62 9.07 -12.80
N ARG A 176 -6.38 9.35 -13.21
CA ARG A 176 -5.20 8.52 -12.88
C ARG A 176 -4.97 8.40 -11.37
N PHE A 177 -5.28 9.44 -10.60
CA PHE A 177 -4.98 9.47 -9.17
C PHE A 177 -5.95 8.60 -8.37
N SER A 178 -7.26 8.74 -8.63
CA SER A 178 -8.27 7.85 -8.05
C SER A 178 -8.10 6.42 -8.55
N ARG A 179 -7.77 6.20 -9.84
CA ARG A 179 -7.41 4.88 -10.38
C ARG A 179 -6.28 4.23 -9.59
N ASN A 180 -5.15 4.94 -9.42
CA ASN A 180 -4.00 4.42 -8.67
C ASN A 180 -4.35 4.18 -7.20
N GLY A 181 -5.17 5.04 -6.59
CA GLY A 181 -5.70 4.83 -5.25
C GLY A 181 -6.55 3.56 -5.12
N MET A 182 -7.44 3.31 -6.07
CA MET A 182 -8.24 2.08 -6.10
C MET A 182 -7.38 0.86 -6.39
N LEU A 183 -6.35 0.98 -7.22
CA LEU A 183 -5.38 -0.10 -7.45
C LEU A 183 -4.57 -0.44 -6.19
N LEU A 184 -4.20 0.58 -5.40
CA LEU A 184 -3.55 0.40 -4.10
C LEU A 184 -4.47 -0.33 -3.10
N ALA A 185 -5.76 0.04 -3.08
CA ALA A 185 -6.77 -0.66 -2.28
C ALA A 185 -6.97 -2.12 -2.74
N TRP A 186 -6.99 -2.36 -4.05
CA TRP A 186 -7.08 -3.68 -4.65
C TRP A 186 -5.88 -4.55 -4.29
N SER A 187 -4.65 -4.03 -4.39
CA SER A 187 -3.45 -4.72 -3.95
C SER A 187 -3.51 -5.07 -2.46
N ALA A 188 -3.96 -4.14 -1.61
CA ALA A 188 -4.14 -4.40 -0.17
C ALA A 188 -5.23 -5.44 0.14
N THR A 189 -6.16 -5.64 -0.80
CA THR A 189 -7.24 -6.63 -0.70
C THR A 189 -6.69 -8.04 -0.90
N LEU A 190 -5.66 -8.22 -1.74
CA LEU A 190 -5.01 -9.52 -1.96
C LEU A 190 -4.46 -10.12 -0.67
N ALA A 191 -4.08 -9.30 0.33
CA ALA A 191 -3.62 -9.81 1.62
C ALA A 191 -4.71 -10.50 2.46
N LYS A 192 -5.99 -10.29 2.13
CA LYS A 192 -7.15 -10.90 2.77
C LYS A 192 -7.85 -11.91 1.86
N LEU A 193 -7.97 -11.63 0.57
CA LEU A 193 -8.65 -12.50 -0.40
C LEU A 193 -7.68 -13.48 -1.03
N ASN A 194 -7.33 -14.52 -0.26
CA ASN A 194 -6.52 -15.64 -0.72
C ASN A 194 -6.65 -16.81 0.28
N ARG A 195 -6.28 -18.01 -0.14
CA ARG A 195 -6.33 -19.26 0.64
C ARG A 195 -5.26 -19.33 1.75
N THR A 196 -4.33 -18.39 1.80
CA THR A 196 -3.32 -18.27 2.87
C THR A 196 -3.75 -17.36 4.01
N PHE A 197 -4.93 -16.74 3.92
CA PHE A 197 -5.45 -15.85 4.95
C PHE A 197 -5.78 -16.64 6.24
N LEU A 198 -5.17 -16.21 7.34
CA LEU A 198 -5.36 -16.78 8.67
C LEU A 198 -6.18 -15.82 9.52
N SER A 199 -7.42 -16.20 9.82
CA SER A 199 -8.27 -15.50 10.80
C SER A 199 -7.63 -15.57 12.18
N ALA A 200 -7.67 -14.46 12.94
CA ALA A 200 -7.22 -14.47 14.32
C ALA A 200 -8.27 -15.14 15.20
N GLU A 201 -7.83 -16.11 16.00
CA GLU A 201 -8.66 -16.86 16.92
C GLU A 201 -9.43 -15.94 17.87
N GLY A 202 -10.70 -16.24 18.11
CA GLY A 202 -11.58 -15.46 18.99
C GLY A 202 -12.00 -14.08 18.46
N ARG A 203 -11.69 -13.73 17.20
CA ARG A 203 -12.12 -12.46 16.58
C ARG A 203 -12.98 -12.70 15.34
N ALA A 204 -13.62 -11.64 14.84
CA ALA A 204 -14.34 -11.69 13.57
C ALA A 204 -13.43 -12.24 12.47
N ALA A 205 -13.97 -13.06 11.54
CA ALA A 205 -13.19 -13.76 10.54
C ALA A 205 -12.30 -12.83 9.69
N SER A 206 -12.72 -11.59 9.45
CA SER A 206 -11.93 -10.58 8.73
C SER A 206 -10.70 -10.05 9.49
N ARG A 207 -10.57 -10.36 10.78
CA ARG A 207 -9.47 -9.93 11.65
C ARG A 207 -8.35 -10.96 11.58
N GLY A 208 -7.52 -10.87 10.56
CA GLY A 208 -6.44 -11.81 10.31
C GLY A 208 -5.37 -11.24 9.37
N GLY A 209 -4.53 -12.12 8.83
CA GLY A 209 -3.54 -11.76 7.81
C GLY A 209 -3.11 -12.96 6.98
N SER A 210 -2.64 -12.72 5.77
CA SER A 210 -2.01 -13.76 4.94
C SER A 210 -0.72 -14.28 5.58
N SER A 211 -0.49 -15.59 5.47
CA SER A 211 0.68 -16.26 6.01
C SER A 211 2.01 -15.73 5.46
N ILE A 212 2.01 -15.09 4.29
CA ILE A 212 3.23 -14.42 3.79
C ILE A 212 3.71 -13.35 4.78
N PHE A 213 2.78 -12.64 5.45
CA PHE A 213 3.08 -11.55 6.38
C PHE A 213 3.47 -11.98 7.81
N SER A 214 3.29 -13.24 8.16
CA SER A 214 3.54 -13.76 9.51
C SER A 214 4.49 -14.97 9.55
N ILE A 215 4.51 -15.77 8.50
CA ILE A 215 5.27 -17.02 8.38
C ILE A 215 6.30 -16.93 7.23
N TYR A 216 6.29 -15.85 6.44
CA TYR A 216 7.23 -15.62 5.32
C TYR A 216 7.21 -16.75 4.27
N ARG A 217 6.05 -17.38 4.09
CA ARG A 217 5.79 -18.48 3.15
C ARG A 217 4.34 -18.43 2.67
N HIS A 218 4.10 -18.88 1.44
CA HIS A 218 2.74 -19.14 0.92
C HIS A 218 2.18 -20.46 1.50
N LYS A 219 1.81 -20.42 2.78
CA LYS A 219 1.19 -21.53 3.51
C LYS A 219 -0.34 -21.43 3.40
N ILE A 220 -1.00 -22.47 2.91
CA ILE A 220 -2.47 -22.53 2.86
C ILE A 220 -2.99 -22.65 4.30
N ALA A 221 -4.04 -21.88 4.60
CA ALA A 221 -4.71 -21.98 5.88
C ALA A 221 -5.29 -23.38 6.05
N LYS A 222 -5.18 -23.97 7.25
CA LYS A 222 -5.75 -25.30 7.53
C LYS A 222 -7.26 -25.33 7.26
N GLU A 223 -7.93 -24.23 7.62
CA GLU A 223 -9.34 -23.97 7.36
C GLU A 223 -9.45 -22.62 6.64
N PRO A 224 -9.37 -22.59 5.29
CA PRO A 224 -9.42 -21.35 4.53
C PRO A 224 -10.76 -20.65 4.72
N VAL A 225 -10.71 -19.38 5.10
CA VAL A 225 -11.89 -18.50 5.11
C VAL A 225 -11.99 -17.78 3.78
N GLU A 226 -13.10 -17.98 3.09
CA GLU A 226 -13.42 -17.25 1.86
C GLU A 226 -14.19 -15.99 2.20
N LEU A 227 -13.48 -14.88 2.44
CA LEU A 227 -14.09 -13.58 2.73
C LEU A 227 -14.83 -13.04 1.50
N PRO A 228 -15.96 -12.33 1.67
CA PRO A 228 -16.69 -11.72 0.56
C PRO A 228 -15.85 -10.62 -0.07
N ALA A 229 -15.73 -10.65 -1.39
CA ALA A 229 -14.74 -9.87 -2.10
C ALA A 229 -15.05 -8.38 -2.10
N TRP A 230 -16.32 -8.01 -2.37
CA TRP A 230 -16.72 -6.60 -2.44
C TRP A 230 -16.58 -5.87 -1.10
N PRO A 231 -17.17 -6.33 0.03
CA PRO A 231 -17.00 -5.66 1.32
C PRO A 231 -15.54 -5.55 1.77
N THR A 232 -14.73 -6.56 1.44
CA THR A 232 -13.29 -6.55 1.76
C THR A 232 -12.56 -5.47 0.96
N PHE A 233 -12.83 -5.33 -0.34
CA PHE A 233 -12.28 -4.27 -1.17
C PHE A 233 -12.77 -2.88 -0.73
N GLU A 234 -14.07 -2.73 -0.48
CA GLU A 234 -14.68 -1.46 -0.06
C GLU A 234 -14.05 -0.93 1.24
N GLU A 235 -13.78 -1.81 2.22
CA GLU A 235 -13.03 -1.47 3.43
C GLU A 235 -11.64 -0.89 3.09
N ARG A 236 -10.89 -1.52 2.17
CA ARG A 236 -9.56 -1.05 1.75
C ARG A 236 -9.62 0.28 1.02
N ALA A 237 -10.59 0.46 0.12
CA ALA A 237 -10.80 1.70 -0.61
C ALA A 237 -11.12 2.85 0.34
N ARG A 238 -11.97 2.62 1.35
CA ARG A 238 -12.27 3.62 2.39
C ARG A 238 -11.03 4.00 3.21
N ASN A 239 -10.13 3.04 3.48
CA ASN A 239 -8.86 3.35 4.15
C ASN A 239 -7.94 4.23 3.29
N VAL A 240 -7.87 3.99 1.98
CA VAL A 240 -7.13 4.84 1.03
C VAL A 240 -7.70 6.26 1.02
N ILE A 241 -9.03 6.40 0.94
CA ILE A 241 -9.70 7.71 0.98
C ILE A 241 -9.40 8.44 2.32
N ALA A 242 -9.41 7.70 3.43
CA ALA A 242 -9.10 8.26 4.74
C ALA A 242 -7.63 8.70 4.87
N ALA A 243 -6.70 7.95 4.28
CA ALA A 243 -5.28 8.32 4.21
C ALA A 243 -5.07 9.55 3.33
N LYS A 244 -5.74 9.63 2.18
CA LYS A 244 -5.72 10.82 1.34
C LYS A 244 -6.15 12.07 2.12
N ARG A 245 -7.28 11.99 2.83
CA ARG A 245 -7.77 13.11 3.66
C ARG A 245 -6.77 13.52 4.74
N GLU A 246 -6.09 12.55 5.35
CA GLU A 246 -5.03 12.81 6.33
C GLU A 246 -3.86 13.58 5.69
N MET A 247 -3.43 13.19 4.50
CA MET A 247 -2.33 13.84 3.77
C MET A 247 -2.71 15.25 3.31
N ASP A 248 -3.90 15.42 2.72
CA ASP A 248 -4.40 16.74 2.29
C ASP A 248 -4.43 17.72 3.47
N ASN A 249 -4.85 17.26 4.66
CA ASN A 249 -4.86 18.08 5.88
C ASN A 249 -3.45 18.45 6.35
N ALA A 250 -2.51 17.50 6.34
CA ALA A 250 -1.12 17.75 6.72
C ALA A 250 -0.47 18.80 5.82
N ILE A 251 -0.66 18.67 4.50
CA ILE A 251 -0.14 19.61 3.49
C ILE A 251 -0.80 20.98 3.65
N LYS A 252 -2.14 21.02 3.76
CA LYS A 252 -2.87 22.29 3.94
C LYS A 252 -2.40 23.06 5.18
N PHE A 253 -2.18 22.36 6.28
CA PHE A 253 -1.67 22.96 7.52
C PHE A 253 -0.28 23.59 7.32
N ARG A 254 0.63 22.87 6.64
CA ARG A 254 1.98 23.38 6.32
C ARG A 254 1.94 24.57 5.36
N SER A 255 1.15 24.47 4.29
CA SER A 255 0.95 25.58 3.34
C SER A 255 0.46 26.86 4.01
N ALA A 256 -0.38 26.74 5.05
CA ALA A 256 -0.90 27.89 5.80
C ALA A 256 0.10 28.51 6.79
N THR A 257 1.13 27.78 7.22
CA THR A 257 2.01 28.18 8.34
C THR A 257 3.41 28.62 7.90
N GLY A 258 3.89 28.15 6.74
CA GLY A 258 5.24 28.50 6.25
C GLY A 258 5.45 28.26 4.75
N GLY A 259 4.38 27.96 4.01
CA GLY A 259 4.45 27.41 2.67
C GLY A 259 4.79 25.91 2.68
N TRP A 260 4.48 25.21 1.59
CA TRP A 260 4.82 23.81 1.42
C TRP A 260 5.30 23.56 -0.02
N CYS A 261 6.46 22.94 -0.13
CA CYS A 261 7.13 22.56 -1.38
C CYS A 261 7.77 21.17 -1.25
N GLY A 262 7.26 20.32 -0.35
CA GLY A 262 7.72 18.94 -0.22
C GLY A 262 7.57 18.18 -1.53
N SER A 263 8.54 17.34 -1.86
CA SER A 263 8.51 16.49 -3.06
C SER A 263 8.85 15.05 -2.71
N PHE A 264 8.30 14.12 -3.48
CA PHE A 264 8.52 12.69 -3.31
C PHE A 264 8.98 12.08 -4.63
N GLU A 265 9.99 11.23 -4.55
CA GLU A 265 10.56 10.49 -5.67
C GLU A 265 10.71 9.03 -5.24
N ALA A 266 10.25 8.09 -6.06
CA ALA A 266 10.49 6.66 -5.87
C ALA A 266 11.42 6.14 -6.97
N ARG A 267 12.41 5.35 -6.55
CA ARG A 267 13.40 4.69 -7.40
C ARG A 267 13.40 3.19 -7.12
N ALA A 268 13.85 2.41 -8.09
CA ALA A 268 13.99 0.96 -8.00
C ALA A 268 15.36 0.57 -8.56
N GLN A 269 16.41 1.05 -7.90
CA GLN A 269 17.80 0.96 -8.35
C GLN A 269 18.65 0.16 -7.38
N ASP A 270 19.72 -0.42 -7.89
CA ASP A 270 20.82 -0.89 -7.06
C ASP A 270 21.38 0.29 -6.24
N VAL A 271 21.86 0.01 -5.03
CA VAL A 271 22.34 1.06 -4.12
C VAL A 271 23.61 1.74 -4.64
N GLU A 272 24.46 1.02 -5.39
CA GLU A 272 25.66 1.59 -6.02
C GLU A 272 25.27 2.55 -7.15
N ASP A 273 24.37 2.13 -8.04
CA ASP A 273 23.81 2.98 -9.10
C ASP A 273 23.10 4.22 -8.53
N LEU A 274 22.33 4.04 -7.45
CA LEU A 274 21.64 5.13 -6.76
C LEU A 274 22.64 6.16 -6.22
N SER A 275 23.73 5.69 -5.62
CA SER A 275 24.81 6.54 -5.09
C SER A 275 25.48 7.34 -6.21
N GLU A 276 25.78 6.71 -7.34
CA GLU A 276 26.35 7.40 -8.50
C GLU A 276 25.42 8.47 -9.07
N GLN A 277 24.13 8.18 -9.16
CA GLN A 277 23.13 9.12 -9.69
C GLN A 277 22.85 10.29 -8.76
N LEU A 278 22.95 10.09 -7.44
CA LEU A 278 22.75 11.15 -6.45
C LEU A 278 24.04 11.90 -6.11
N LYS A 279 25.16 11.56 -6.76
CA LYS A 279 26.47 12.16 -6.50
C LYS A 279 26.43 13.67 -6.70
N GLY A 280 26.66 14.41 -5.62
CA GLY A 280 26.62 15.87 -5.61
C GLY A 280 25.23 16.48 -5.44
N GLU A 281 24.16 15.66 -5.39
CA GLU A 281 22.81 16.09 -5.01
C GLU A 281 22.52 15.87 -3.51
N VAL A 282 23.23 14.92 -2.89
CA VAL A 282 23.11 14.56 -1.48
C VAL A 282 24.51 14.53 -0.84
N ASP A 283 24.57 14.91 0.44
CA ASP A 283 25.79 14.87 1.28
C ASP A 283 26.25 13.43 1.53
#